data_AF-A0A2H9NUE9-F1
#
_entry.id   AF-A0A2H9NUE9-F1
#
_cell.length_a   1.000
_cell.length_b   1.000
_cell.length_c   1.000
_cell.angle_alpha   90.00
_cell.angle_beta   90.00
_cell.angle_gamma   90.00
#
_symmetry.space_group_name_H-M   'P 1'
#
loop_
_entity.id
_entity.type
_entity.pdbx_description
1 polymer ?
#
loop_
_entity_poly.entity_id
_entity_poly.type
_entity_poly.pdbx_seq_one_letter_code
_entity_poly.pdbx_strand_id
1 'polypeptide(L)'
;WQVLPSYSLDTVSNTICGPLEFLSDHYLVAGAAATCSDSIKNQDESDVDCGGVCGKTCAFGKPCGSTADCSGNLVCTGGSCAYPSLGGGGGGSITFQDSDGDGVIDNDDAFPNDPTEWEDSDGDGVGDNSDAFPNDPTEWKDTDNDGIGDNSDPYPLDPLNGESPVVDSDGDGVRDDEDVFPNDPTEWEDTDGDGVGDNSDAFPNDPTEWEDSDGDGVGDNSDAYPNDPTRTTEATGAGTGDVNALTGNVVSPTGSPEKEENWLTGNVARFFGESGGRLWWLFLLLLLGGFFFIILVYRRGAASADPHVLFTQARNLDKKAVELHDKGDVAKAEALRQQAHEKRKKAHELLK
;
A
#
# COMPACT_ATOMS: atom_id res chain seq x y z
N TRP A 1 12.03 1.67 73.61
CA TRP A 1 12.62 2.97 73.24
C TRP A 1 13.34 2.73 71.91
N GLN A 2 12.92 3.20 70.74
CA GLN A 2 12.02 4.28 70.31
C GLN A 2 11.32 3.77 69.02
N VAL A 3 9.98 3.80 68.87
CA VAL A 3 9.12 4.94 68.48
C VAL A 3 9.54 5.60 67.17
N LEU A 4 8.73 5.40 66.13
CA LEU A 4 8.57 6.23 64.94
C LEU A 4 7.10 6.14 64.45
N PRO A 5 6.57 7.15 63.74
CA PRO A 5 5.42 7.92 64.22
C PRO A 5 4.14 7.77 63.40
N SER A 6 3.05 8.15 64.06
CA SER A 6 1.70 8.38 63.54
C SER A 6 1.63 9.61 62.64
N TYR A 7 0.96 9.48 61.48
CA TYR A 7 0.37 10.61 60.77
C TYR A 7 -1.13 10.38 60.53
N SER A 8 -1.84 11.47 60.74
CA SER A 8 -3.29 11.68 60.79
C SER A 8 -3.88 11.76 59.37
N LEU A 9 -5.11 11.25 59.22
CA LEU A 9 -6.07 11.73 58.24
C LEU A 9 -7.31 12.20 59.00
N ASP A 10 -7.32 13.48 59.36
CA ASP A 10 -8.54 14.31 59.31
C ASP A 10 -8.97 14.34 57.82
N THR A 11 -10.24 14.27 57.41
CA THR A 11 -11.34 15.14 57.83
C THR A 11 -12.65 14.55 57.28
N VAL A 12 -13.62 14.34 58.17
CA VAL A 12 -15.01 14.87 58.12
C VAL A 12 -15.93 14.34 56.99
N SER A 13 -16.89 13.46 57.30
CA SER A 13 -18.25 13.78 57.84
C SER A 13 -19.26 13.57 56.71
N ASN A 14 -20.45 13.00 56.83
CA ASN A 14 -21.44 12.92 57.90
C ASN A 14 -22.52 11.98 57.27
N THR A 15 -23.25 11.09 57.94
CA THR A 15 -24.47 11.43 58.69
C THR A 15 -25.40 10.21 58.72
N ILE A 16 -25.75 9.81 59.95
CA ILE A 16 -27.03 9.27 60.43
C ILE A 16 -27.44 7.82 60.06
N CYS A 17 -27.12 6.90 60.97
CA CYS A 17 -28.05 5.83 61.36
C CYS A 17 -29.05 6.39 62.37
N GLY A 18 -30.34 6.44 61.99
CA GLY A 18 -31.48 6.72 62.88
C GLY A 18 -32.17 5.43 63.36
N PRO A 19 -33.01 5.49 64.40
CA PRO A 19 -33.32 4.37 65.29
C PRO A 19 -34.40 3.44 64.75
N LEU A 20 -34.29 2.16 65.14
CA LEU A 20 -35.32 1.13 65.02
C LEU A 20 -36.51 1.48 65.92
N GLU A 21 -37.65 1.81 65.32
CA GLU A 21 -38.95 1.72 66.00
C GLU A 21 -39.88 0.75 65.27
N PHE A 22 -40.38 -0.18 66.08
CA PHE A 22 -41.53 -1.04 65.83
C PHE A 22 -42.75 -0.20 65.39
N LEU A 23 -43.44 -0.63 64.32
CA LEU A 23 -44.89 -0.87 64.32
C LEU A 23 -45.42 -1.33 62.95
N SER A 24 -46.11 -2.47 62.99
CA SER A 24 -47.31 -2.81 62.23
C SER A 24 -47.20 -3.30 60.79
N ASP A 25 -47.55 -4.59 60.64
CA ASP A 25 -48.12 -5.26 59.47
C ASP A 25 -48.73 -4.33 58.41
N HIS A 26 -47.99 -4.09 57.34
CA HIS A 26 -48.57 -4.04 56.00
C HIS A 26 -47.62 -4.75 55.05
N TYR A 27 -48.13 -5.86 54.52
CA TYR A 27 -47.54 -6.65 53.45
C TYR A 27 -47.47 -5.79 52.18
N LEU A 28 -46.41 -4.98 52.05
CA LEU A 28 -45.96 -4.49 50.75
C LEU A 28 -45.04 -5.57 50.21
N VAL A 29 -45.55 -6.33 49.23
CA VAL A 29 -44.72 -7.09 48.32
C VAL A 29 -43.79 -6.09 47.65
N ALA A 30 -42.58 -5.96 48.18
CA ALA A 30 -41.49 -5.28 47.49
C ALA A 30 -41.22 -6.09 46.24
N GLY A 31 -41.71 -5.60 45.10
CA GLY A 31 -41.26 -6.09 43.79
C GLY A 31 -39.74 -6.03 43.76
N ALA A 32 -39.12 -7.12 43.31
CA ALA A 32 -37.69 -7.15 43.08
C ALA A 32 -37.29 -5.93 42.24
N ALA A 33 -36.18 -5.28 42.60
CA ALA A 33 -35.61 -4.25 41.74
C ALA A 33 -35.33 -4.89 40.38
N ALA A 34 -35.83 -4.27 39.30
CA ALA A 34 -35.64 -4.77 37.94
C ALA A 34 -34.14 -4.95 37.64
N THR A 35 -33.75 -6.13 37.16
CA THR A 35 -32.37 -6.52 36.88
C THR A 35 -31.98 -6.12 35.46
N CYS A 36 -31.78 -4.83 35.22
CA CYS A 36 -31.60 -4.24 33.88
C CYS A 36 -30.14 -4.20 33.39
N SER A 37 -29.27 -5.11 33.85
CA SER A 37 -27.84 -5.20 33.48
C SER A 37 -27.24 -6.57 33.80
N ASP A 38 -28.06 -7.63 33.84
CA ASP A 38 -27.64 -8.99 34.17
C ASP A 38 -27.48 -9.89 32.92
N SER A 39 -27.64 -9.32 31.72
CA SER A 39 -27.53 -10.00 30.43
C SER A 39 -28.54 -11.12 30.23
N ILE A 40 -29.65 -11.10 30.97
CA ILE A 40 -30.71 -12.11 30.90
C ILE A 40 -32.06 -11.41 30.75
N LYS A 41 -32.78 -11.70 29.66
CA LYS A 41 -34.14 -11.21 29.44
C LYS A 41 -35.11 -11.70 30.53
N ASN A 42 -35.51 -10.85 31.46
CA ASN A 42 -36.41 -11.21 32.56
C ASN A 42 -37.36 -10.06 32.96
N GLN A 43 -38.26 -10.30 33.92
CA GLN A 43 -39.10 -9.26 34.56
C GLN A 43 -39.93 -8.33 33.63
N ASP A 44 -40.33 -8.79 32.44
CA ASP A 44 -41.07 -8.04 31.39
C ASP A 44 -40.21 -7.08 30.55
N GLU A 45 -38.90 -7.33 30.50
CA GLU A 45 -37.99 -6.72 29.53
C GLU A 45 -38.39 -7.02 28.09
N SER A 46 -38.19 -6.03 27.23
CA SER A 46 -38.47 -6.16 25.80
C SER A 46 -37.33 -6.83 25.04
N ASP A 47 -36.08 -6.51 25.39
CA ASP A 47 -34.87 -7.26 25.02
C ASP A 47 -33.94 -7.37 26.23
N VAL A 48 -32.86 -8.15 26.13
CA VAL A 48 -31.86 -8.31 27.19
C VAL A 48 -31.45 -6.95 27.75
N ASP A 49 -31.73 -6.71 29.05
CA ASP A 49 -31.40 -5.49 29.79
C ASP A 49 -32.05 -4.18 29.27
N CYS A 50 -33.12 -4.24 28.46
CA CYS A 50 -33.82 -3.04 27.97
C CYS A 50 -35.33 -3.20 27.75
N GLY A 51 -36.05 -2.08 27.89
CA GLY A 51 -37.49 -1.96 27.71
C GLY A 51 -38.34 -2.53 28.86
N GLY A 52 -39.64 -2.24 28.83
CA GLY A 52 -40.61 -2.68 29.83
C GLY A 52 -40.37 -2.04 31.20
N VAL A 53 -40.13 -2.87 32.21
CA VAL A 53 -39.80 -2.42 33.57
C VAL A 53 -38.40 -1.79 33.66
N CYS A 54 -37.56 -1.99 32.64
CA CYS A 54 -36.25 -1.38 32.58
C CYS A 54 -36.32 0.03 32.02
N GLY A 55 -35.78 0.99 32.79
CA GLY A 55 -35.70 2.39 32.38
C GLY A 55 -34.72 2.64 31.23
N LYS A 56 -33.91 1.65 30.86
CA LYS A 56 -33.08 1.68 29.65
C LYS A 56 -33.93 1.34 28.44
N THR A 57 -33.92 2.21 27.44
CA THR A 57 -34.58 2.00 26.17
C THR A 57 -33.71 1.13 25.25
N CYS A 58 -34.35 0.39 24.35
CA CYS A 58 -33.74 -0.53 23.41
C CYS A 58 -33.33 0.18 22.11
N ALA A 59 -32.13 -0.15 21.62
CA ALA A 59 -31.55 0.36 20.38
C ALA A 59 -32.27 -0.17 19.12
N PHE A 60 -31.88 0.33 17.94
CA PHE A 60 -32.43 -0.11 16.66
C PHE A 60 -32.31 -1.64 16.46
N GLY A 61 -33.37 -2.25 15.91
CA GLY A 61 -33.47 -3.68 15.63
C GLY A 61 -33.78 -4.57 16.84
N LYS A 62 -33.73 -4.03 18.06
CA LYS A 62 -33.98 -4.78 19.30
C LYS A 62 -35.47 -5.04 19.51
N PRO A 63 -35.88 -6.21 20.04
CA PRO A 63 -37.28 -6.51 20.28
C PRO A 63 -37.92 -5.51 21.25
N CYS A 64 -39.19 -5.20 21.00
CA CYS A 64 -39.99 -4.23 21.75
C CYS A 64 -41.41 -4.75 22.00
N GLY A 65 -41.99 -4.41 23.15
CA GLY A 65 -43.41 -4.61 23.44
C GLY A 65 -44.25 -3.38 23.08
N SER A 66 -43.65 -2.19 23.13
CA SER A 66 -44.27 -0.89 22.92
C SER A 66 -43.26 0.14 22.45
N THR A 67 -43.74 1.26 21.88
CA THR A 67 -42.85 2.37 21.45
C THR A 67 -42.07 3.00 22.61
N ALA A 68 -42.56 2.90 23.86
CA ALA A 68 -41.83 3.41 25.02
C ALA A 68 -40.56 2.60 25.33
N ASP A 69 -40.46 1.38 24.80
CA ASP A 69 -39.32 0.50 25.00
C ASP A 69 -38.15 0.86 24.09
N CYS A 70 -38.33 1.76 23.12
CA CYS A 70 -37.34 2.08 22.10
C CYS A 70 -36.64 3.42 22.35
N SER A 71 -35.36 3.50 22.00
CA SER A 71 -34.55 4.70 22.24
C SER A 71 -34.89 5.82 21.25
N GLY A 72 -34.98 7.06 21.75
CA GLY A 72 -35.13 8.25 20.92
C GLY A 72 -36.40 8.25 20.07
N ASN A 73 -36.25 8.29 18.75
CA ASN A 73 -37.34 8.40 17.77
C ASN A 73 -37.79 7.03 17.19
N LEU A 74 -37.27 5.94 17.72
CA LEU A 74 -37.64 4.59 17.30
C LEU A 74 -39.07 4.27 17.76
N VAL A 75 -39.83 3.59 16.89
CA VAL A 75 -41.16 3.08 17.20
C VAL A 75 -41.18 1.57 17.14
N CYS A 76 -42.03 0.95 17.95
CA CYS A 76 -42.14 -0.49 17.95
C CYS A 76 -42.91 -0.95 16.70
N THR A 77 -42.18 -1.37 15.66
CA THR A 77 -42.76 -1.79 14.37
C THR A 77 -42.46 -3.25 14.14
N GLY A 78 -43.49 -4.09 14.06
CA GLY A 78 -43.31 -5.53 13.86
C GLY A 78 -42.65 -6.27 15.02
N GLY A 79 -42.65 -5.68 16.23
CA GLY A 79 -42.03 -6.27 17.42
C GLY A 79 -40.54 -5.95 17.57
N SER A 80 -39.99 -5.07 16.74
CA SER A 80 -38.63 -4.53 16.88
C SER A 80 -38.63 -2.99 16.85
N CYS A 81 -37.71 -2.39 17.59
CA CYS A 81 -37.47 -0.95 17.57
C CYS A 81 -36.91 -0.56 16.20
N ALA A 82 -37.74 0.13 15.42
CA ALA A 82 -37.39 0.54 14.07
C ALA A 82 -37.90 1.95 13.83
N TYR A 83 -37.34 2.63 12.85
CA TYR A 83 -37.90 3.90 12.42
C TYR A 83 -39.30 3.70 11.82
N PRO A 84 -40.23 4.65 12.01
CA PRO A 84 -41.55 4.56 11.41
C PRO A 84 -41.42 4.57 9.89
N SER A 85 -41.55 3.40 9.25
CA SER A 85 -41.47 3.27 7.80
C SER A 85 -42.66 3.97 7.13
N LEU A 86 -42.40 4.97 6.30
CA LEU A 86 -43.34 5.36 5.25
C LEU A 86 -42.88 4.79 3.92
N GLY A 87 -43.77 4.00 3.32
CA GLY A 87 -43.67 3.57 1.94
C GLY A 87 -43.43 4.76 1.02
N GLY A 88 -42.62 4.53 -0.01
CA GLY A 88 -42.12 5.55 -0.91
C GLY A 88 -43.21 6.47 -1.48
N GLY A 89 -42.84 7.75 -1.59
CA GLY A 89 -43.63 8.76 -2.29
C GLY A 89 -43.52 10.14 -1.68
N GLY A 90 -42.44 10.85 -2.02
CA GLY A 90 -42.38 12.30 -2.25
C GLY A 90 -43.04 13.26 -1.25
N GLY A 91 -42.19 14.10 -0.63
CA GLY A 91 -42.47 15.53 -0.48
C GLY A 91 -43.03 15.97 0.88
N GLY A 92 -42.13 16.41 1.76
CA GLY A 92 -42.46 17.17 2.98
C GLY A 92 -42.09 16.43 4.26
N SER A 93 -40.80 16.14 4.46
CA SER A 93 -40.32 15.29 5.55
C SER A 93 -39.67 16.12 6.66
N ILE A 94 -40.08 15.86 7.89
CA ILE A 94 -39.17 15.93 9.04
C ILE A 94 -37.97 15.02 8.69
N THR A 95 -36.77 15.60 8.67
CA THR A 95 -35.63 15.17 7.84
C THR A 95 -34.93 13.93 8.39
N PHE A 96 -35.32 12.74 7.90
CA PHE A 96 -34.40 11.59 7.78
C PHE A 96 -33.66 11.77 6.46
N GLN A 97 -32.77 12.76 6.44
CA GLN A 97 -31.93 13.04 5.29
C GLN A 97 -30.70 12.14 5.41
N ASP A 98 -30.36 11.50 4.31
CA ASP A 98 -29.21 10.66 4.09
C ASP A 98 -28.74 11.09 2.70
N SER A 99 -27.80 12.03 2.67
CA SER A 99 -27.51 12.81 1.47
C SER A 99 -26.60 12.08 0.49
N ASP A 100 -25.83 11.10 0.95
CA ASP A 100 -24.95 10.28 0.12
C ASP A 100 -25.40 8.82 -0.04
N GLY A 101 -26.35 8.34 0.76
CA GLY A 101 -27.02 7.06 0.60
C GLY A 101 -26.23 5.86 1.12
N ASP A 102 -25.33 6.05 2.09
CA ASP A 102 -24.51 4.97 2.66
C ASP A 102 -25.24 4.14 3.74
N GLY A 103 -26.39 4.64 4.21
CA GLY A 103 -27.23 4.00 5.21
C GLY A 103 -27.12 4.59 6.62
N VAL A 104 -26.30 5.61 6.82
CA VAL A 104 -26.25 6.46 8.01
C VAL A 104 -27.01 7.76 7.71
N ILE A 105 -27.71 8.32 8.70
CA ILE A 105 -28.48 9.56 8.48
C ILE A 105 -27.60 10.78 8.72
N ASP A 106 -27.80 11.87 7.99
CA ASP A 106 -27.01 13.11 8.07
C ASP A 106 -26.75 13.65 9.49
N ASN A 107 -27.62 13.34 10.47
CA ASN A 107 -27.45 13.79 11.86
C ASN A 107 -26.57 12.88 12.71
N ASP A 108 -26.44 11.61 12.32
CA ASP A 108 -25.63 10.58 12.99
C ASP A 108 -24.36 10.27 12.18
N ASP A 109 -24.21 10.88 11.00
CA ASP A 109 -23.11 10.71 10.07
C ASP A 109 -22.09 11.85 10.24
N ALA A 110 -20.83 11.50 10.51
CA ALA A 110 -19.74 12.47 10.61
C ALA A 110 -19.41 13.12 9.25
N PHE A 111 -19.68 12.42 8.14
CA PHE A 111 -19.44 12.87 6.77
C PHE A 111 -20.69 12.72 5.89
N PRO A 112 -21.75 13.53 6.10
CA PRO A 112 -23.05 13.39 5.45
C PRO A 112 -23.10 13.45 3.91
N ASN A 113 -21.99 13.68 3.23
CA ASN A 113 -21.94 13.75 1.77
C ASN A 113 -20.84 12.84 1.18
N ASP A 114 -20.17 12.03 1.99
CA ASP A 114 -19.18 11.06 1.57
C ASP A 114 -19.67 9.64 1.90
N PRO A 115 -20.19 8.89 0.91
CA PRO A 115 -20.77 7.58 1.17
C PRO A 115 -19.76 6.49 1.54
N THR A 116 -18.48 6.86 1.67
CA THR A 116 -17.40 5.97 2.08
C THR A 116 -16.93 6.21 3.50
N GLU A 117 -17.44 7.23 4.18
CA GLU A 117 -17.06 7.61 5.54
C GLU A 117 -18.32 7.96 6.35
N TRP A 118 -18.45 7.42 7.56
CA TRP A 118 -19.60 7.71 8.43
C TRP A 118 -19.24 7.97 9.89
N GLU A 119 -18.02 7.60 10.30
CA GLU A 119 -17.52 7.67 11.67
C GLU A 119 -16.19 8.44 11.67
N ASP A 120 -15.98 9.25 12.71
CA ASP A 120 -14.77 10.03 12.99
C ASP A 120 -14.51 9.90 14.50
N SER A 121 -13.79 8.85 14.87
CA SER A 121 -13.67 8.39 16.25
C SER A 121 -12.85 9.34 17.13
N ASP A 122 -11.90 10.07 16.56
CA ASP A 122 -11.06 11.03 17.29
C ASP A 122 -11.32 12.51 16.97
N GLY A 123 -12.13 12.79 15.95
CA GLY A 123 -12.62 14.13 15.63
C GLY A 123 -11.62 14.99 14.86
N ASP A 124 -10.68 14.38 14.14
CA ASP A 124 -9.67 15.10 13.35
C ASP A 124 -10.15 15.53 11.96
N GLY A 125 -11.32 15.02 11.54
CA GLY A 125 -11.96 15.33 10.27
C GLY A 125 -11.55 14.43 9.10
N VAL A 126 -10.83 13.34 9.36
CA VAL A 126 -10.64 12.21 8.44
C VAL A 126 -11.51 11.06 8.95
N GLY A 127 -12.23 10.40 8.06
CA GLY A 127 -13.13 9.32 8.45
C GLY A 127 -12.38 8.02 8.75
N ASP A 128 -12.90 7.26 9.72
CA ASP A 128 -12.29 6.02 10.23
C ASP A 128 -11.96 4.98 9.15
N ASN A 129 -12.63 4.99 7.98
CA ASN A 129 -12.34 4.02 6.91
C ASN A 129 -11.10 4.39 6.09
N SER A 130 -10.75 5.68 6.03
CA SER A 130 -9.56 6.20 5.33
C SER A 130 -8.42 6.54 6.28
N ASP A 131 -8.71 6.71 7.56
CA ASP A 131 -7.74 7.03 8.59
C ASP A 131 -6.87 5.81 8.95
N ALA A 132 -5.55 5.97 8.86
CA ALA A 132 -4.58 4.96 9.27
C ALA A 132 -4.52 4.76 10.79
N PHE A 133 -4.85 5.79 11.59
CA PHE A 133 -4.92 5.76 13.05
C PHE A 133 -6.24 6.39 13.57
N PRO A 134 -7.39 5.68 13.45
CA PRO A 134 -8.73 6.21 13.79
C PRO A 134 -8.99 6.61 15.26
N ASN A 135 -7.98 6.62 16.12
CA ASN A 135 -8.12 6.99 17.52
C ASN A 135 -7.03 7.99 17.97
N ASP A 136 -6.20 8.47 17.04
CA ASP A 136 -5.17 9.46 17.29
C ASP A 136 -5.42 10.69 16.42
N PRO A 137 -6.00 11.77 16.99
CA PRO A 137 -6.40 12.94 16.20
C PRO A 137 -5.22 13.79 15.72
N THR A 138 -3.99 13.30 15.93
CA THR A 138 -2.76 13.91 15.43
C THR A 138 -2.12 13.14 14.29
N GLU A 139 -2.65 11.97 13.91
CA GLU A 139 -2.08 11.09 12.89
C GLU A 139 -3.19 10.45 12.05
N TRP A 140 -3.35 10.86 10.79
CA TRP A 140 -4.38 10.27 9.90
C TRP A 140 -3.81 9.43 8.75
N LYS A 141 -2.49 9.44 8.57
CA LYS A 141 -1.81 8.91 7.37
C LYS A 141 -0.51 8.21 7.73
N ASP A 142 -0.29 7.06 7.09
CA ASP A 142 0.91 6.23 7.21
C ASP A 142 1.32 5.81 5.79
N THR A 143 2.27 6.53 5.21
CA THR A 143 2.58 6.42 3.77
C THR A 143 3.38 5.17 3.42
N ASP A 144 4.27 4.72 4.31
CA ASP A 144 5.14 3.56 4.09
C ASP A 144 4.70 2.32 4.86
N ASN A 145 3.66 2.44 5.68
CA ASN A 145 3.04 1.36 6.44
C ASN A 145 3.96 0.75 7.50
N ASP A 146 4.83 1.55 8.09
CA ASP A 146 5.69 1.16 9.21
C ASP A 146 4.95 1.19 10.58
N GLY A 147 3.76 1.79 10.61
CA GLY A 147 2.91 1.92 11.79
C GLY A 147 3.18 3.17 12.64
N ILE A 148 3.97 4.12 12.14
CA ILE A 148 4.17 5.46 12.67
C ILE A 148 3.49 6.44 11.71
N GLY A 149 2.66 7.33 12.25
CA GLY A 149 1.97 8.30 11.40
C GLY A 149 2.93 9.35 10.83
N ASP A 150 2.64 9.81 9.61
CA ASP A 150 3.43 10.75 8.83
C ASP A 150 3.81 12.03 9.62
N ASN A 151 3.01 12.48 10.60
CA ASN A 151 3.30 13.70 11.37
C ASN A 151 4.34 13.44 12.48
N SER A 152 4.41 12.22 13.01
CA SER A 152 5.36 11.80 14.04
C SER A 152 6.58 11.08 13.45
N ASP A 153 6.50 10.61 12.21
CA ASP A 153 7.55 9.88 11.53
C ASP A 153 8.65 10.83 10.98
N PRO A 154 9.92 10.70 11.42
CA PRO A 154 11.04 11.42 10.80
C PRO A 154 11.33 10.99 9.36
N TYR A 155 10.90 9.80 8.94
CA TYR A 155 11.15 9.23 7.62
C TYR A 155 9.87 8.71 6.94
N PRO A 156 8.86 9.56 6.60
CA PRO A 156 7.53 9.16 6.13
C PRO A 156 7.43 8.37 4.81
N LEU A 157 8.54 7.99 4.20
CA LEU A 157 8.59 7.21 2.96
C LEU A 157 9.50 5.97 3.11
N ASP A 158 10.10 5.78 4.28
CA ASP A 158 11.02 4.69 4.57
C ASP A 158 10.34 3.70 5.53
N PRO A 159 9.85 2.55 5.02
CA PRO A 159 9.19 1.54 5.85
C PRO A 159 10.11 0.88 6.90
N LEU A 160 11.39 1.24 6.92
CA LEU A 160 12.37 0.81 7.91
C LEU A 160 12.70 1.90 8.94
N ASN A 161 12.08 3.09 8.88
CA ASN A 161 12.26 4.20 9.83
C ASN A 161 13.74 4.61 9.99
N GLY A 162 14.47 4.72 8.90
CA GLY A 162 15.91 5.01 8.90
C GLY A 162 16.78 3.86 9.43
N GLU A 163 16.21 2.70 9.74
CA GLU A 163 16.92 1.46 10.05
C GLU A 163 17.16 0.61 8.79
N SER A 164 17.25 1.24 7.60
CA SER A 164 17.89 0.59 6.45
C SER A 164 19.22 0.01 6.96
N PRO A 165 19.42 -1.32 6.90
CA PRO A 165 20.66 -1.89 7.37
C PRO A 165 21.76 -1.19 6.60
N VAL A 166 22.63 -0.49 7.32
CA VAL A 166 23.78 0.20 6.75
C VAL A 166 24.70 -0.91 6.22
N VAL A 167 24.41 -1.35 5.00
CA VAL A 167 25.22 -2.28 4.24
C VAL A 167 26.07 -1.41 3.32
N ASP A 168 27.36 -1.64 3.44
CA ASP A 168 28.42 -1.10 2.61
C ASP A 168 29.18 -2.34 2.17
N SER A 169 28.76 -2.88 1.04
CA SER A 169 29.08 -4.23 0.57
C SER A 169 30.54 -4.35 0.12
N ASP A 170 31.15 -3.26 -0.35
CA ASP A 170 32.54 -3.21 -0.80
C ASP A 170 33.48 -2.42 0.13
N GLY A 171 32.95 -1.63 1.06
CA GLY A 171 33.69 -0.97 2.12
C GLY A 171 34.31 0.37 1.70
N ASP A 172 33.79 1.05 0.69
CA ASP A 172 34.31 2.33 0.20
C ASP A 172 33.84 3.55 1.01
N GLY A 173 32.82 3.34 1.86
CA GLY A 173 32.25 4.35 2.75
C GLY A 173 30.98 5.02 2.23
N VAL A 174 30.49 4.63 1.05
CA VAL A 174 29.14 4.90 0.55
C VAL A 174 28.27 3.68 0.87
N ARG A 175 26.98 3.90 1.11
CA ARG A 175 26.06 2.81 1.47
C ARG A 175 25.48 2.20 0.20
N ASP A 176 25.17 0.90 0.22
CA ASP A 176 24.61 0.17 -0.94
C ASP A 176 23.35 0.83 -1.53
N ASP A 177 22.58 1.59 -0.74
CA ASP A 177 21.39 2.31 -1.18
C ASP A 177 21.66 3.71 -1.78
N GLU A 178 22.87 4.23 -1.59
CA GLU A 178 23.39 5.50 -2.11
C GLU A 178 24.50 5.31 -3.16
N ASP A 179 24.97 4.08 -3.33
CA ASP A 179 26.07 3.69 -4.20
C ASP A 179 25.54 3.10 -5.52
N VAL A 180 25.96 3.69 -6.65
CA VAL A 180 25.59 3.19 -7.99
C VAL A 180 26.29 1.87 -8.33
N PHE A 181 27.45 1.60 -7.72
CA PHE A 181 28.24 0.39 -7.88
C PHE A 181 28.53 -0.31 -6.53
N PRO A 182 27.51 -0.88 -5.84
CA PRO A 182 27.64 -1.44 -4.47
C PRO A 182 28.61 -2.61 -4.26
N ASN A 183 29.39 -3.01 -5.26
CA ASN A 183 30.36 -4.10 -5.15
C ASN A 183 31.73 -3.71 -5.73
N ASP A 184 31.92 -2.46 -6.15
CA ASP A 184 33.19 -1.94 -6.66
C ASP A 184 33.67 -0.79 -5.76
N PRO A 185 34.65 -1.05 -4.87
CA PRO A 185 35.06 -0.05 -3.88
C PRO A 185 35.87 1.12 -4.46
N THR A 186 35.93 1.21 -5.80
CA THR A 186 36.59 2.30 -6.52
C THR A 186 35.61 3.18 -7.29
N GLU A 187 34.32 2.85 -7.32
CA GLU A 187 33.28 3.59 -8.04
C GLU A 187 32.04 3.71 -7.16
N TRP A 188 31.47 4.91 -7.02
CA TRP A 188 30.24 5.11 -6.23
C TRP A 188 29.20 6.02 -6.92
N GLU A 189 29.60 6.74 -7.97
CA GLU A 189 28.80 7.72 -8.69
C GLU A 189 28.92 7.48 -10.19
N ASP A 190 27.83 7.71 -10.93
CA ASP A 190 27.73 7.64 -12.39
C ASP A 190 26.85 8.83 -12.82
N THR A 191 27.50 9.96 -13.11
CA THR A 191 26.84 11.25 -13.26
C THR A 191 25.98 11.31 -14.52
N ASP A 192 26.34 10.60 -15.58
CA ASP A 192 25.62 10.61 -16.86
C ASP A 192 24.83 9.33 -17.17
N GLY A 193 25.03 8.27 -16.39
CA GLY A 193 24.25 7.05 -16.42
C GLY A 193 24.62 6.10 -17.55
N ASP A 194 25.87 6.14 -18.04
CA ASP A 194 26.35 5.26 -19.11
C ASP A 194 26.83 3.88 -18.61
N GLY A 195 26.96 3.73 -17.29
CA GLY A 195 27.36 2.51 -16.60
C GLY A 195 28.85 2.37 -16.34
N VAL A 196 29.66 3.39 -16.62
CA VAL A 196 31.05 3.54 -16.15
C VAL A 196 31.06 4.56 -15.01
N GLY A 197 31.68 4.21 -13.89
CA GLY A 197 31.71 5.13 -12.75
C GLY A 197 32.61 6.33 -12.99
N ASP A 198 32.25 7.47 -12.37
CA ASP A 198 32.88 8.77 -12.53
C ASP A 198 34.40 8.77 -12.26
N ASN A 199 34.93 7.82 -11.47
CA ASN A 199 36.38 7.77 -11.19
C ASN A 199 37.17 7.11 -12.33
N SER A 200 36.54 6.21 -13.10
CA SER A 200 37.13 5.54 -14.26
C SER A 200 36.74 6.19 -15.59
N ASP A 201 35.65 6.94 -15.61
CA ASP A 201 35.15 7.62 -16.80
C ASP A 201 36.01 8.86 -17.17
N ALA A 202 36.51 8.88 -18.40
CA ALA A 202 37.25 10.03 -18.95
C ALA A 202 36.35 11.25 -19.23
N PHE A 203 35.04 11.05 -19.46
CA PHE A 203 34.03 12.07 -19.70
C PHE A 203 32.77 11.87 -18.83
N PRO A 204 32.84 12.11 -17.50
CA PRO A 204 31.74 11.83 -16.53
C PRO A 204 30.42 12.61 -16.71
N ASN A 205 30.24 13.34 -17.81
CA ASN A 205 29.03 14.11 -18.08
C ASN A 205 28.53 13.90 -19.52
N ASP A 206 29.17 13.03 -20.30
CA ASP A 206 28.80 12.68 -21.66
C ASP A 206 28.54 11.17 -21.76
N PRO A 207 27.27 10.73 -21.71
CA PRO A 207 26.94 9.31 -21.65
C PRO A 207 27.19 8.55 -22.97
N THR A 208 27.89 9.19 -23.91
CA THR A 208 28.30 8.61 -25.19
C THR A 208 29.80 8.39 -25.29
N GLU A 209 30.60 8.81 -24.30
CA GLU A 209 32.05 8.71 -24.29
C GLU A 209 32.55 8.35 -22.89
N TRP A 210 33.32 7.27 -22.74
CA TRP A 210 33.85 6.86 -21.42
C TRP A 210 35.36 6.61 -21.40
N GLU A 211 36.00 6.53 -22.56
CA GLU A 211 37.42 6.18 -22.74
C GLU A 211 38.09 7.22 -23.65
N ASP A 212 39.31 7.63 -23.30
CA ASP A 212 40.20 8.50 -24.11
C ASP A 212 41.58 7.84 -24.15
N SER A 213 41.75 6.92 -25.11
CA SER A 213 42.89 6.01 -25.18
C SER A 213 44.21 6.72 -25.46
N ASP A 214 44.19 7.89 -26.12
CA ASP A 214 45.40 8.66 -26.44
C ASP A 214 45.55 10.00 -25.70
N GLY A 215 44.52 10.41 -24.96
CA GLY A 215 44.55 11.56 -24.06
C GLY A 215 44.43 12.89 -24.80
N ASP A 216 43.82 12.92 -25.99
CA ASP A 216 43.66 14.14 -26.78
C ASP A 216 42.38 14.93 -26.48
N GLY A 217 41.52 14.39 -25.62
CA GLY A 217 40.30 15.01 -25.13
C GLY A 217 39.08 14.81 -26.03
N VAL A 218 39.16 13.94 -27.05
CA VAL A 218 38.01 13.41 -27.78
C VAL A 218 37.84 11.94 -27.41
N GLY A 219 36.65 11.55 -26.96
CA GLY A 219 36.42 10.17 -26.57
C GLY A 219 36.50 9.19 -27.74
N ASP A 220 36.89 7.97 -27.42
CA ASP A 220 37.17 6.89 -28.37
C ASP A 220 35.97 6.56 -29.29
N ASN A 221 34.73 6.81 -28.87
CA ASN A 221 33.54 6.52 -29.69
C ASN A 221 33.35 7.57 -30.80
N SER A 222 33.75 8.82 -30.55
CA SER A 222 33.71 9.92 -31.51
C SER A 222 35.01 10.13 -32.25
N ASP A 223 36.13 9.60 -31.75
CA ASP A 223 37.43 9.74 -32.38
C ASP A 223 37.62 8.77 -33.56
N ALA A 224 37.99 9.32 -34.72
CA ALA A 224 38.37 8.55 -35.88
C ALA A 224 39.75 7.86 -35.75
N TYR A 225 40.62 8.33 -34.85
CA TYR A 225 41.93 7.74 -34.56
C TYR A 225 42.21 7.61 -33.06
N PRO A 226 41.49 6.73 -32.32
CA PRO A 226 41.54 6.63 -30.84
C PRO A 226 42.91 6.27 -30.21
N ASN A 227 43.99 6.22 -30.96
CA ASN A 227 45.33 5.86 -30.48
C ASN A 227 46.40 6.82 -31.05
N ASP A 228 46.00 7.91 -31.70
CA ASP A 228 46.87 8.92 -32.30
C ASP A 228 46.45 10.32 -31.81
N PRO A 229 47.12 10.85 -30.76
CA PRO A 229 46.70 12.08 -30.07
C PRO A 229 46.93 13.35 -30.90
N THR A 230 47.28 13.20 -32.17
CA THR A 230 47.47 14.29 -33.13
C THR A 230 46.32 14.42 -34.11
N ARG A 231 45.32 13.52 -34.08
CA ARG A 231 44.28 13.42 -35.12
C ARG A 231 42.94 12.92 -34.58
N THR A 232 41.97 13.82 -34.42
CA THR A 232 40.61 13.45 -33.93
C THR A 232 39.56 13.19 -35.02
N THR A 233 39.82 13.65 -36.25
CA THR A 233 38.82 13.64 -37.33
C THR A 233 39.38 13.02 -38.60
N GLU A 234 38.53 12.30 -39.35
CA GLU A 234 38.91 11.83 -40.67
C GLU A 234 39.30 13.03 -41.54
N ALA A 235 40.50 12.97 -42.11
CA ALA A 235 40.93 13.92 -43.12
C ALA A 235 39.99 13.77 -44.32
N THR A 236 38.90 14.53 -44.35
CA THR A 236 37.99 14.55 -45.49
C THR A 236 38.82 15.01 -46.69
N GLY A 237 39.15 14.05 -47.54
CA GLY A 237 39.91 14.26 -48.76
C GLY A 237 39.12 15.09 -49.76
N ALA A 238 39.03 16.39 -49.53
CA ALA A 238 38.88 17.41 -50.54
C ALA A 238 40.01 18.41 -50.30
N GLY A 239 41.11 18.24 -51.02
CA GLY A 239 42.31 19.05 -50.83
C GLY A 239 42.01 20.54 -50.90
N THR A 240 42.43 21.29 -49.88
CA THR A 240 43.63 22.16 -49.94
C THR A 240 43.79 22.86 -48.59
N GLY A 241 45.00 22.78 -48.04
CA GLY A 241 45.58 23.86 -47.27
C GLY A 241 45.49 23.71 -45.76
N ASP A 242 46.66 23.58 -45.14
CA ASP A 242 46.92 24.02 -43.78
C ASP A 242 46.23 25.37 -43.53
N VAL A 243 45.25 25.40 -42.63
CA VAL A 243 44.86 26.64 -41.96
C VAL A 243 45.64 26.71 -40.65
N ASN A 244 46.86 27.20 -40.79
CA ASN A 244 47.58 27.84 -39.70
C ASN A 244 46.67 28.90 -39.08
N ALA A 245 46.37 28.75 -37.79
CA ALA A 245 45.69 29.74 -37.00
C ALA A 245 46.55 31.01 -36.97
N LEU A 246 46.29 32.01 -37.84
CA LEU A 246 46.74 33.40 -37.63
C LEU A 246 46.22 34.48 -38.61
N THR A 247 45.41 34.20 -39.64
CA THR A 247 44.83 35.30 -40.44
C THR A 247 43.38 35.02 -40.82
N GLY A 248 42.45 35.57 -40.06
CA GLY A 248 41.02 35.55 -40.39
C GLY A 248 40.77 36.22 -41.75
N ASN A 249 40.26 35.45 -42.71
CA ASN A 249 39.49 36.00 -43.81
C ASN A 249 38.55 34.92 -44.36
N VAL A 250 37.25 35.21 -44.34
CA VAL A 250 36.18 34.32 -44.81
C VAL A 250 35.94 34.57 -46.29
N VAL A 251 36.06 33.54 -47.12
CA VAL A 251 35.55 33.54 -48.49
C VAL A 251 34.53 32.41 -48.62
N SER A 252 33.26 32.78 -48.70
CA SER A 252 32.16 31.87 -49.05
C SER A 252 32.27 31.41 -50.50
N PRO A 253 31.88 30.16 -50.81
CA PRO A 253 31.30 29.81 -52.09
C PRO A 253 29.80 29.54 -51.97
N THR A 254 29.11 30.00 -53.00
CA THR A 254 27.66 30.01 -53.25
C THR A 254 27.16 28.72 -53.91
N GLY A 255 26.00 28.21 -53.45
CA GLY A 255 25.05 27.31 -54.16
C GLY A 255 25.49 25.85 -54.28
N SER A 256 24.65 24.81 -54.23
CA SER A 256 23.19 24.61 -54.26
C SER A 256 22.91 23.19 -53.70
N PRO A 257 21.66 22.82 -53.34
CA PRO A 257 21.37 21.60 -52.58
C PRO A 257 21.12 20.40 -53.50
N GLU A 258 21.83 19.30 -53.29
CA GLU A 258 21.51 18.02 -53.95
C GLU A 258 21.40 16.89 -52.93
N LYS A 259 20.13 16.50 -52.73
CA LYS A 259 19.62 15.15 -52.46
C LYS A 259 20.10 14.40 -51.21
N GLU A 260 19.22 14.43 -50.21
CA GLU A 260 19.02 13.30 -49.32
C GLU A 260 18.52 12.09 -50.12
N GLU A 261 19.35 11.06 -50.25
CA GLU A 261 18.89 9.74 -50.63
C GLU A 261 18.78 8.85 -49.38
N ASN A 262 17.53 8.56 -49.03
CA ASN A 262 17.09 7.66 -47.99
C ASN A 262 17.81 6.30 -48.06
N TRP A 263 18.69 6.03 -47.09
CA TRP A 263 19.48 4.81 -46.95
C TRP A 263 18.66 3.51 -46.73
N LEU A 264 17.33 3.60 -46.61
CA LEU A 264 16.45 2.49 -46.24
C LEU A 264 15.70 1.81 -47.40
N THR A 265 15.89 2.23 -48.65
CA THR A 265 15.24 1.56 -49.81
C THR A 265 16.19 0.83 -50.76
N GLY A 266 17.51 0.96 -50.57
CA GLY A 266 18.50 0.36 -51.47
C GLY A 266 18.91 -1.09 -51.17
N ASN A 267 18.85 -1.53 -49.91
CA ASN A 267 19.49 -2.79 -49.49
C ASN A 267 18.57 -4.02 -49.38
N VAL A 268 17.25 -3.87 -49.43
CA VAL A 268 16.33 -5.02 -49.37
C VAL A 268 16.06 -5.62 -50.76
N ALA A 269 16.22 -4.84 -51.83
CA ALA A 269 15.91 -5.26 -53.20
C ALA A 269 17.01 -6.07 -53.90
N ARG A 270 18.19 -6.26 -53.29
CA ARG A 270 19.33 -6.96 -53.92
C ARG A 270 19.57 -8.40 -53.44
N PHE A 271 18.83 -8.88 -52.43
CA PHE A 271 19.08 -10.22 -51.86
C PHE A 271 18.05 -11.29 -52.20
N PHE A 272 16.88 -10.96 -52.75
CA PHE A 272 15.85 -11.95 -53.07
C PHE A 272 15.52 -11.99 -54.56
N GLY A 273 16.29 -12.81 -55.27
CA GLY A 273 15.93 -13.29 -56.60
C GLY A 273 14.59 -14.03 -56.59
N GLU A 274 13.92 -14.01 -57.74
CA GLU A 274 12.53 -14.37 -58.08
C GLU A 274 12.04 -15.80 -57.72
N SER A 275 12.50 -16.43 -56.64
CA SER A 275 12.06 -17.76 -56.22
C SER A 275 11.92 -17.97 -54.71
N GLY A 276 12.17 -16.95 -53.87
CA GLY A 276 12.21 -17.09 -52.40
C GLY A 276 10.88 -16.98 -51.65
N GLY A 277 9.80 -16.49 -52.28
CA GLY A 277 8.57 -16.13 -51.56
C GLY A 277 7.88 -17.29 -50.85
N ARG A 278 7.88 -18.51 -51.42
CA ARG A 278 7.15 -19.65 -50.83
C ARG A 278 7.83 -20.27 -49.61
N LEU A 279 9.17 -20.26 -49.55
CA LEU A 279 9.90 -20.76 -48.37
C LEU A 279 9.90 -19.75 -47.23
N TRP A 280 9.90 -18.45 -47.53
CA TRP A 280 9.89 -17.41 -46.51
C TRP A 280 8.59 -17.40 -45.68
N TRP A 281 7.43 -17.62 -46.33
CA TRP A 281 6.14 -17.80 -45.62
C TRP A 281 6.11 -19.05 -44.74
N LEU A 282 6.74 -20.16 -45.15
CA LEU A 282 6.86 -21.37 -44.33
C LEU A 282 7.80 -21.16 -43.14
N PHE A 283 8.86 -20.39 -43.30
CA PHE A 283 9.79 -20.03 -42.22
C PHE A 283 9.13 -19.10 -41.19
N LEU A 284 8.35 -18.13 -41.64
CA LEU A 284 7.56 -17.24 -40.78
C LEU A 284 6.45 -18.01 -40.02
N LEU A 285 5.77 -18.95 -40.68
CA LEU A 285 4.77 -19.81 -40.04
C LEU A 285 5.39 -20.78 -39.02
N LEU A 286 6.61 -21.27 -39.27
CA LEU A 286 7.36 -22.09 -38.30
C LEU A 286 7.86 -21.26 -37.11
N LEU A 287 8.31 -20.03 -37.32
CA LEU A 287 8.70 -19.13 -36.23
C LEU A 287 7.49 -18.72 -35.37
N LEU A 288 6.39 -18.29 -35.99
CA LEU A 288 5.17 -17.90 -35.25
C LEU A 288 4.49 -19.12 -34.58
N GLY A 289 4.47 -20.28 -35.25
CA GLY A 289 3.93 -21.53 -34.69
C GLY A 289 4.80 -22.12 -33.58
N GLY A 290 6.13 -22.04 -33.71
CA GLY A 290 7.09 -22.43 -32.68
C GLY A 290 7.04 -21.52 -31.46
N PHE A 291 6.91 -20.21 -31.67
CA PHE A 291 6.76 -19.23 -30.58
C PHE A 291 5.45 -19.44 -29.81
N PHE A 292 4.34 -19.77 -30.50
CA PHE A 292 3.07 -20.10 -29.86
C PHE A 292 3.13 -21.40 -29.06
N PHE A 293 3.89 -22.40 -29.52
CA PHE A 293 4.10 -23.65 -28.79
C PHE A 293 4.99 -23.45 -27.57
N ILE A 294 6.03 -22.61 -27.66
CA ILE A 294 6.86 -22.20 -26.52
C ILE A 294 6.01 -21.44 -25.49
N ILE A 295 5.18 -20.48 -25.91
CA ILE A 295 4.24 -19.78 -25.01
C ILE A 295 3.28 -20.75 -24.33
N LEU A 296 2.71 -21.73 -25.05
CA LEU A 296 1.80 -22.72 -24.45
C LEU A 296 2.51 -23.68 -23.48
N VAL A 297 3.75 -24.07 -23.75
CA VAL A 297 4.57 -24.88 -22.83
C VAL A 297 4.99 -24.06 -21.60
N TYR A 298 5.34 -22.78 -21.78
CA TYR A 298 5.65 -21.85 -20.68
C TYR A 298 4.42 -21.60 -19.79
N ARG A 299 3.23 -21.43 -20.39
CA ARG A 299 1.98 -21.24 -19.64
C ARG A 299 1.54 -22.48 -18.85
N ARG A 300 1.97 -23.68 -19.25
CA ARG A 300 1.69 -24.93 -18.54
C ARG A 300 2.74 -25.28 -17.48
N GLY A 301 3.94 -24.72 -17.56
CA GLY A 301 5.03 -24.90 -16.60
C GLY A 301 5.18 -23.79 -15.54
N ALA A 302 4.78 -22.55 -15.83
CA ALA A 302 5.03 -21.40 -14.95
C ALA A 302 3.94 -21.15 -13.88
N ALA A 303 2.81 -21.86 -13.91
CA ALA A 303 1.72 -21.62 -12.96
C ALA A 303 1.97 -22.17 -11.54
N SER A 304 3.11 -22.82 -11.26
CA SER A 304 3.36 -23.48 -9.97
C SER A 304 4.64 -23.08 -9.25
N ALA A 305 5.36 -22.05 -9.70
CA ALA A 305 6.67 -21.70 -9.15
C ALA A 305 6.82 -20.22 -8.77
N ASP A 306 5.73 -19.47 -8.66
CA ASP A 306 5.77 -18.11 -8.09
C ASP A 306 5.78 -18.20 -6.54
N PRO A 307 6.82 -17.67 -5.87
CA PRO A 307 6.89 -17.63 -4.40
C PRO A 307 5.68 -16.94 -3.74
N HIS A 308 5.14 -15.85 -4.32
CA HIS A 308 3.98 -15.14 -3.77
C HIS A 308 2.71 -15.99 -3.81
N VAL A 309 2.54 -16.79 -4.86
CA VAL A 309 1.42 -17.72 -4.97
C VAL A 309 1.52 -18.81 -3.89
N LEU A 310 2.72 -19.31 -3.60
CA LEU A 310 2.95 -20.30 -2.54
C LEU A 310 2.70 -19.72 -1.13
N PHE A 311 3.12 -18.49 -0.87
CA PHE A 311 2.81 -17.80 0.39
C PHE A 311 1.31 -17.56 0.57
N THR A 312 0.62 -17.13 -0.49
CA THR A 312 -0.84 -16.93 -0.48
C THR A 312 -1.56 -18.26 -0.21
N GLN A 313 -1.12 -19.35 -0.84
CA GLN A 313 -1.68 -20.67 -0.59
C GLN A 313 -1.41 -21.17 0.84
N ALA A 314 -0.25 -20.87 1.42
CA ALA A 314 0.06 -21.20 2.82
C ALA A 314 -0.84 -20.42 3.79
N ARG A 315 -1.06 -19.12 3.56
CA ARG A 315 -1.97 -18.28 4.36
C ARG A 315 -3.41 -18.81 4.35
N ASN A 316 -3.90 -19.25 3.18
CA ASN A 316 -5.25 -19.82 3.06
C ASN A 316 -5.38 -21.17 3.80
N LEU A 317 -4.33 -21.98 3.82
CA LEU A 317 -4.30 -23.23 4.58
C LEU A 317 -4.33 -22.97 6.09
N ASP A 318 -3.59 -21.96 6.57
CA ASP A 318 -3.60 -21.58 7.98
C ASP A 318 -4.96 -21.03 8.44
N LYS A 319 -5.61 -20.17 7.64
CA LYS A 319 -6.99 -19.72 7.92
C LYS A 319 -7.95 -20.90 8.09
N LYS A 320 -7.88 -21.86 7.16
CA LYS A 320 -8.70 -23.08 7.22
C LYS A 320 -8.34 -24.00 8.40
N ALA A 321 -7.09 -23.98 8.85
CA ALA A 321 -6.66 -24.73 10.04
C ALA A 321 -7.25 -24.12 11.32
N VAL A 322 -7.31 -22.78 11.43
CA VAL A 322 -7.96 -22.08 12.55
C VAL A 322 -9.45 -22.43 12.61
N GLU A 323 -10.16 -22.33 11.48
CA GLU A 323 -11.60 -22.70 11.44
C GLU A 323 -11.88 -24.14 11.86
N LEU A 324 -10.99 -25.08 11.53
CA LEU A 324 -11.14 -26.49 11.92
C LEU A 324 -10.77 -26.72 13.39
N HIS A 325 -9.80 -25.97 13.90
CA HIS A 325 -9.44 -26.00 15.30
C HIS A 325 -10.59 -25.50 16.18
N ASP A 326 -11.25 -24.41 15.78
CA ASP A 326 -12.41 -23.84 16.50
C ASP A 326 -13.64 -24.77 16.45
N LYS A 327 -13.73 -25.62 15.42
CA LYS A 327 -14.73 -26.68 15.30
C LYS A 327 -14.38 -27.97 16.06
N GLY A 328 -13.22 -28.01 16.73
CA GLY A 328 -12.75 -29.16 17.52
C GLY A 328 -12.03 -30.26 16.72
N ASP A 329 -11.81 -30.07 15.41
CA ASP A 329 -11.14 -31.02 14.51
C ASP A 329 -9.60 -30.80 14.51
N VAL A 330 -8.98 -30.94 15.68
CA VAL A 330 -7.56 -30.63 15.92
C VAL A 330 -6.62 -31.41 15.00
N ALA A 331 -6.87 -32.71 14.78
CA ALA A 331 -6.03 -33.55 13.92
C ALA A 331 -6.02 -33.07 12.45
N LYS A 332 -7.14 -32.52 11.98
CA LYS A 332 -7.26 -32.00 10.61
C LYS A 332 -6.65 -30.61 10.49
N ALA A 333 -6.75 -29.80 11.53
CA ALA A 333 -6.08 -28.51 11.63
C ALA A 333 -4.54 -28.67 11.60
N GLU A 334 -4.00 -29.62 12.35
CA GLU A 334 -2.56 -29.92 12.34
C GLU A 334 -2.06 -30.38 10.97
N ALA A 335 -2.82 -31.23 10.27
CA ALA A 335 -2.47 -31.67 8.92
C ALA A 335 -2.43 -30.49 7.92
N LEU A 336 -3.32 -29.50 8.05
CA LEU A 336 -3.29 -28.30 7.22
C LEU A 336 -2.12 -27.38 7.54
N ARG A 337 -1.77 -27.21 8.82
CA ARG A 337 -0.59 -26.45 9.26
C ARG A 337 0.71 -27.06 8.71
N GLN A 338 0.83 -28.39 8.70
CA GLN A 338 1.97 -29.08 8.09
C GLN A 338 2.05 -28.82 6.57
N GLN A 339 0.91 -28.82 5.88
CA GLN A 339 0.87 -28.47 4.45
C GLN A 339 1.25 -27.00 4.19
N ALA A 340 0.84 -26.08 5.06
CA ALA A 340 1.22 -24.67 4.97
C ALA A 340 2.74 -24.49 5.16
N HIS A 341 3.33 -25.18 6.14
CA HIS A 341 4.76 -25.15 6.39
C HIS A 341 5.59 -25.65 5.19
N GLU A 342 5.19 -26.77 4.58
CA GLU A 342 5.83 -27.30 3.36
C GLU A 342 5.77 -26.31 2.19
N LYS A 343 4.66 -25.57 2.05
CA LYS A 343 4.53 -24.53 1.01
C LYS A 343 5.43 -23.32 1.26
N ARG A 344 5.53 -22.85 2.51
CA ARG A 344 6.47 -21.77 2.89
C ARG A 344 7.92 -22.20 2.66
N LYS A 345 8.28 -23.43 3.02
CA LYS A 345 9.62 -23.96 2.78
C LYS A 345 9.98 -23.95 1.29
N LYS A 346 9.07 -24.43 0.43
CA LYS A 346 9.25 -24.36 -1.03
C LYS A 346 9.33 -22.94 -1.57
N ALA A 347 8.54 -22.01 -1.03
CA ALA A 347 8.60 -20.60 -1.42
C ALA A 347 9.98 -20.00 -1.07
N HIS A 348 10.50 -20.26 0.13
CA HIS A 348 11.84 -19.83 0.52
C HIS A 348 12.96 -20.50 -0.27
N GLU A 349 12.81 -21.77 -0.67
CA GLU A 349 13.77 -22.44 -1.57
C GLU A 349 13.76 -21.85 -2.98
N LEU A 350 12.65 -21.29 -3.45
CA LEU A 350 12.56 -20.62 -4.75
C LEU A 350 13.05 -19.16 -4.73
N LEU A 351 13.09 -18.55 -3.55
CA LEU A 351 13.66 -17.21 -3.33
C LEU A 351 15.19 -17.22 -3.18
N LYS A 352 15.78 -18.38 -2.84
CA LYS A 352 17.22 -18.59 -2.73
C LYS A 352 17.82 -19.02 -4.06
#